data_AF-A0A963LAF6-F1
#
_entry.id   AF-A0A963LAF6-F1
#
_cell.length_a   1.000
_cell.length_b   1.000
_cell.length_c   1.000
_cell.angle_alpha   90.00
_cell.angle_beta   90.00
_cell.angle_gamma   90.00
#
_symmetry.space_group_name_H-M   'P 1'
#
loop_
_entity.id
_entity.type
_entity.pdbx_description
1 polymer ?
#
loop_
_entity_poly.entity_id
_entity_poly.type
_entity_poly.pdbx_seq_one_letter_code
_entity_poly.pdbx_strand_id
1 'polypeptide(L)'
;AVLGGMIGSALVGTFLGILLAYGVFEPLGGLLEQKTEEASKEFTCIKTTLLASMQGYAPSTAIEFGRKVLFSDVRPSFSELEGHVKGKK
;
A
#
# COMPACT_ATOMS: atom_id res chain seq x y z
N ALA A 1 30.39 37.37 -23.53
CA ALA A 1 29.47 36.28 -23.94
C ALA A 1 29.56 35.04 -23.04
N VAL A 2 30.76 34.58 -22.64
CA VAL A 2 30.95 33.33 -21.87
C VAL A 2 30.28 33.30 -20.50
N LEU A 3 30.35 34.39 -19.72
CA LEU A 3 29.81 34.43 -18.36
C LEU A 3 28.28 34.28 -18.31
N GLY A 4 27.56 34.82 -19.29
CA GLY A 4 26.10 34.68 -19.39
C GLY A 4 25.66 33.24 -19.66
N GLY A 5 26.45 32.48 -20.43
CA GLY A 5 26.21 31.07 -20.67
C GLY A 5 26.32 30.23 -19.40
N MET A 6 27.34 30.49 -18.57
CA MET A 6 27.56 29.79 -17.30
C MET A 6 26.44 30.05 -16.28
N ILE A 7 25.98 31.30 -16.19
CA ILE A 7 24.88 31.67 -15.30
C ILE A 7 23.56 31.09 -15.81
N GLY A 8 23.29 31.16 -17.12
CA GLY A 8 22.10 30.58 -17.72
C GLY A 8 22.02 29.07 -17.51
N SER A 9 23.11 28.33 -17.72
CA SER A 9 23.13 26.89 -17.47
C SER A 9 22.89 26.52 -16.01
N ALA A 10 23.42 27.32 -15.07
CA ALA A 10 23.20 27.09 -13.64
C ALA A 10 21.73 27.30 -13.24
N LEU A 11 21.08 28.35 -13.76
CA LEU A 11 19.67 28.66 -13.48
C LEU A 11 18.71 27.63 -14.12
N VAL A 12 19.00 27.18 -15.35
CA VAL A 12 18.19 26.14 -16.00
C VAL A 12 18.35 24.81 -15.27
N GLY A 13 19.54 24.50 -14.77
CA GLY A 13 19.80 23.29 -13.98
C GLY A 13 19.02 23.28 -12.67
N THR A 14 19.01 24.38 -11.91
CA THR A 14 18.25 24.47 -10.66
C THR A 14 16.75 24.46 -10.88
N PHE A 15 16.27 25.17 -11.90
CA PHE A 15 14.85 25.14 -12.28
C PHE A 15 14.40 23.73 -12.67
N LEU A 16 15.14 23.06 -13.55
CA LEU A 16 14.82 21.70 -14.00
C LEU A 16 14.87 20.70 -12.83
N GLY A 17 15.84 20.85 -11.93
CA GLY A 17 15.94 20.00 -10.74
C GLY A 17 14.70 20.08 -9.85
N ILE A 18 14.27 21.31 -9.52
CA ILE A 18 13.05 21.55 -8.73
C ILE A 18 11.82 21.03 -9.47
N LEU A 19 11.71 21.31 -10.77
CA LEU A 19 10.58 20.86 -11.58
C LEU A 19 10.45 19.34 -11.60
N LEU A 20 11.55 18.60 -11.76
CA LEU A 20 11.51 17.14 -11.76
C LEU A 20 11.26 16.55 -10.37
N ALA A 21 11.85 17.14 -9.33
CA ALA A 21 11.66 16.68 -7.96
C ALA A 21 10.17 16.70 -7.58
N TYR A 22 9.53 17.86 -7.71
CA TYR A 22 8.13 18.04 -7.31
C TYR A 22 7.13 17.53 -8.37
N GLY A 23 7.46 17.66 -9.65
CA GLY A 23 6.55 17.32 -10.74
C GLY A 23 6.52 15.84 -11.10
N VAL A 24 7.60 15.09 -10.81
CA VAL A 24 7.73 13.69 -11.25
C VAL A 24 8.06 12.76 -10.11
N PHE A 25 9.15 13.02 -9.38
CA PHE A 25 9.66 12.03 -8.41
C PHE A 25 8.83 11.95 -7.14
N GLU A 26 8.33 13.07 -6.63
CA GLU A 26 7.45 13.09 -5.46
C GLU A 26 6.12 12.34 -5.68
N PRO A 27 5.32 12.63 -6.73
CA PRO A 27 4.09 11.88 -6.97
C PRO A 27 4.36 10.40 -7.28
N LEU A 28 5.46 10.08 -7.96
CA LEU A 28 5.86 8.69 -8.21
C LEU A 28 6.16 7.96 -6.90
N GLY A 29 6.87 8.60 -5.97
CA GLY A 29 7.14 8.06 -4.63
C GLY A 29 5.84 7.76 -3.87
N GLY A 30 4.91 8.70 -3.87
CA GLY A 30 3.60 8.51 -3.23
C GLY A 30 2.80 7.35 -3.82
N LEU A 31 2.80 7.18 -5.14
CA LEU A 31 2.13 6.04 -5.79
C LEU A 31 2.77 4.69 -5.42
N LEU A 32 4.09 4.63 -5.34
CA LEU A 32 4.82 3.43 -4.93
C LEU A 32 4.54 3.06 -3.47
N GLU A 33 4.48 4.06 -2.59
CA GLU A 33 4.12 3.87 -1.19
C GLU A 33 2.70 3.33 -1.05
N GLN A 34 1.73 3.93 -1.76
CA GLN A 34 0.35 3.44 -1.79
C GLN A 34 0.26 1.98 -2.25
N LYS A 35 0.97 1.63 -3.33
CA LYS A 35 1.01 0.25 -3.83
C LYS A 35 1.65 -0.73 -2.84
N THR A 36 2.69 -0.28 -2.14
CA THR A 36 3.37 -1.09 -1.13
C THR A 36 2.47 -1.33 0.08
N GLU A 37 1.77 -0.30 0.54
CA GLU A 37 0.80 -0.42 1.64
C GLU A 37 -0.33 -1.38 1.27
N GLU A 38 -0.85 -1.31 0.03
CA GLU A 38 -1.86 -2.24 -0.49
C GLU A 38 -1.40 -3.70 -0.41
N ALA A 39 -0.19 -4.01 -0.91
CA ALA A 39 0.38 -5.35 -0.83
C ALA A 39 0.67 -5.79 0.62
N SER A 40 1.10 -4.87 1.49
CA SER A 40 1.40 -5.14 2.90
C SER A 40 0.16 -5.51 3.72
N LYS A 41 -1.03 -5.02 3.34
CA LYS A 41 -2.28 -5.37 4.03
C LYS A 41 -2.60 -6.86 3.96
N GLU A 42 -2.31 -7.52 2.84
CA GLU A 42 -2.54 -8.96 2.70
C GLU A 42 -1.74 -9.75 3.73
N PHE A 43 -0.46 -9.42 3.88
CA PHE A 43 0.40 -10.02 4.90
C PHE A 43 -0.07 -9.71 6.32
N THR A 44 -0.57 -8.50 6.55
CA THR A 44 -1.12 -8.10 7.85
C THR A 44 -2.40 -8.88 8.18
N CYS A 45 -3.25 -9.14 7.21
CA CYS A 45 -4.45 -9.99 7.35
C CYS A 45 -4.07 -11.42 7.74
N ILE A 46 -3.08 -12.02 7.06
CA ILE A 46 -2.58 -13.36 7.40
C ILE A 46 -1.99 -13.38 8.81
N LYS A 47 -1.13 -12.42 9.13
CA LYS A 47 -0.51 -12.28 10.46
C LYS A 47 -1.54 -12.20 11.58
N THR A 48 -2.56 -11.35 11.42
CA THR A 48 -3.60 -11.15 12.44
C THR A 48 -4.49 -12.37 12.60
N THR A 49 -4.83 -13.06 11.50
CA THR A 49 -5.58 -14.32 11.53
C THR A 49 -4.79 -15.42 12.26
N LEU A 50 -3.51 -15.58 11.93
CA LEU A 50 -2.63 -16.56 12.58
C LEU A 50 -2.47 -16.25 14.07
N LEU A 51 -2.24 -14.98 14.43
CA LEU A 51 -2.10 -14.57 15.82
C LEU A 51 -3.36 -14.84 16.64
N ALA A 52 -4.54 -14.57 16.08
CA ALA A 52 -5.82 -14.90 16.72
C ALA A 52 -6.01 -16.41 16.87
N SER A 53 -5.63 -17.20 15.85
CA SER A 53 -5.66 -18.66 15.94
C SER A 53 -4.72 -19.20 17.03
N MET A 54 -3.53 -18.63 17.18
CA MET A 54 -2.56 -19.03 18.21
C MET A 54 -3.01 -18.68 19.63
N GLN A 55 -3.84 -17.64 19.80
CA GLN A 55 -4.43 -17.27 21.08
C GLN A 55 -5.63 -18.14 21.47
N GLY A 56 -6.01 -19.11 20.64
CA GLY A 56 -7.09 -20.05 20.93
C GLY A 56 -8.50 -19.51 20.63
N TYR A 57 -8.61 -18.42 19.85
CA TYR A 57 -9.92 -17.99 19.36
C TYR A 57 -10.52 -19.02 18.39
N ALA A 58 -11.84 -19.15 18.39
CA ALA A 58 -12.54 -20.01 17.44
C ALA A 58 -12.19 -19.61 15.99
N PRO A 59 -12.04 -20.58 15.06
CA PRO A 59 -11.62 -20.29 13.69
C PRO A 59 -12.48 -19.24 12.97
N SER A 60 -13.79 -19.23 13.21
CA SER A 60 -14.72 -18.23 12.68
C SER A 60 -14.38 -16.81 13.15
N THR A 61 -14.03 -16.66 14.43
CA THR A 61 -13.63 -15.38 15.03
C THR A 61 -12.24 -14.96 14.57
N ALA A 62 -11.29 -15.89 14.45
CA ALA A 62 -9.95 -15.63 13.95
C ALA A 62 -9.96 -15.09 12.51
N ILE A 63 -10.80 -15.67 11.64
CA ILE A 63 -11.01 -15.21 10.26
C ILE A 63 -11.65 -13.81 10.23
N GLU A 64 -12.57 -13.51 11.14
CA GLU A 64 -13.20 -12.18 11.23
C GLU A 64 -12.20 -11.08 11.63
N PHE A 65 -11.21 -11.40 12.48
CA PHE A 65 -10.13 -10.46 12.80
C PHE A 65 -9.28 -10.13 11.57
N GLY A 66 -8.92 -11.13 10.76
CA GLY A 66 -8.23 -10.90 9.49
C GLY A 66 -9.06 -10.09 8.50
N ARG A 67 -10.35 -10.42 8.35
CA ARG A 67 -11.26 -9.72 7.42
C ARG A 67 -11.38 -8.22 7.73
N LYS A 68 -11.32 -7.83 9.00
CA LYS A 68 -11.40 -6.41 9.43
C LYS A 68 -10.13 -5.61 9.11
N VAL A 69 -9.02 -6.27 8.79
CA VAL A 69 -7.73 -5.62 8.49
C VAL A 69 -7.63 -5.18 7.02
N LEU A 70 -8.43 -5.79 6.13
CA LEU A 70 -8.51 -5.42 4.73
C LEU A 70 -9.22 -4.07 4.54
N PHE A 71 -8.84 -3.33 3.49
CA PHE A 71 -9.54 -2.10 3.10
C PHE A 71 -11.00 -2.37 2.77
N SER A 72 -11.87 -1.40 3.05
CA SER A 72 -13.32 -1.53 2.86
C SER A 72 -13.72 -1.92 1.45
N ASP A 73 -12.98 -1.44 0.43
CA ASP A 73 -13.28 -1.67 -0.99
C ASP A 73 -13.05 -3.12 -1.42
N VAL A 74 -12.11 -3.82 -0.79
CA VAL A 74 -11.73 -5.22 -1.11
C VAL A 74 -12.19 -6.20 -0.03
N ARG A 75 -12.87 -5.71 1.01
CA ARG A 75 -13.29 -6.51 2.15
C ARG A 75 -14.51 -7.37 1.75
N PRO A 76 -14.39 -8.70 1.74
CA PRO A 76 -15.52 -9.56 1.44
C PRO A 76 -16.57 -9.48 2.55
N SER A 77 -17.83 -9.75 2.20
CA SER A 77 -18.88 -9.90 3.19
C SER A 77 -18.65 -11.14 4.06
N PHE A 78 -19.19 -11.16 5.29
CA PHE A 78 -19.04 -12.33 6.16
C PHE A 78 -19.64 -13.59 5.53
N SER A 79 -20.83 -13.46 4.93
CA SER A 79 -21.54 -14.57 4.28
C SER A 79 -20.78 -15.12 3.07
N GLU A 80 -20.13 -14.26 2.29
CA GLU A 80 -19.31 -14.67 1.15
C GLU A 80 -18.03 -15.39 1.60
N LEU A 81 -17.37 -14.89 2.63
CA LEU A 81 -16.16 -15.51 3.17
C LEU A 81 -16.47 -16.86 3.81
N GLU A 82 -17.53 -16.95 4.60
CA GLU A 82 -17.97 -18.21 5.23
C GLU A 82 -18.39 -19.25 4.17
N GLY A 83 -19.06 -18.82 3.10
CA GLY A 83 -19.42 -19.67 1.97
C GLY A 83 -18.20 -20.26 1.26
N HIS A 84 -17.17 -19.45 1.01
CA HIS A 84 -15.92 -19.91 0.38
C HIS A 84 -15.11 -20.86 1.28
N VAL A 85 -15.08 -20.60 2.60
CA VAL A 85 -14.33 -21.42 3.56
C VAL A 85 -15.03 -22.76 3.82
N LYS A 86 -16.36 -22.78 3.93
CA LYS A 86 -17.13 -24.03 4.12
C LYS A 86 -17.31 -24.84 2.83
N GLY A 87 -17.28 -24.19 1.66
CA GLY A 87 -17.48 -24.82 0.35
C GLY A 87 -16.27 -25.60 -0.18
N LYS A 88 -15.06 -25.33 0.32
CA LYS A 88 -13.88 -26.17 0.10
C LYS A 88 -13.86 -27.30 1.13
N LYS A 89 -14.61 -28.37 0.88
CA LYS A 89 -14.31 -29.69 1.44
C LYS A 89 -13.29 -30.40 0.56
#